data_AF-A0A5J4XBP8-F1
#
_entry.id   AF-A0A5J4XBP8-F1
#
_cell.length_a   1.000
_cell.length_b   1.000
_cell.length_c   1.000
_cell.angle_alpha   90.00
_cell.angle_beta   90.00
_cell.angle_gamma   90.00
#
_symmetry.space_group_name_H-M   'P 1'
#
loop_
_entity.id
_entity.type
_entity.pdbx_description
1 polymer ?
#
loop_
_entity_poly.entity_id
_entity_poly.type
_entity_poly.pdbx_seq_one_letter_code
_entity_poly.pdbx_strand_id
1 'polypeptide(L)'
;MTDISSFTYEPLKVDQVRWYWNKQPFNLKAVHQLDVQSRSQLMRYCEEDSNHLEQQYRLRSDELEKAWWNEQAELSSGPAAAGKGAIPEEEAASTQWQDYVLGDREGEVGLLVKAGLHEVDMVKRRMQPCYWPGTLHRVIRGSWYVDKGSGYAPLKETVADELEEAYRSHIWDPSLRHVKKQKQGVTAARVELTSLFTKGQYALFVSDSEAYLCTDTTFGSWFAR
;
A
#
# COMPACT_ATOMS: atom_id res chain seq x y z
N MET A 1 -36.13 20.98 7.25
CA MET A 1 -35.91 19.80 6.39
C MET A 1 -34.45 19.85 5.98
N THR A 2 -33.60 19.13 6.70
CA THR A 2 -32.18 18.99 6.36
C THR A 2 -32.11 18.12 5.13
N ASP A 3 -31.55 18.69 4.05
CA ASP A 3 -31.24 17.99 2.81
C ASP A 3 -30.42 16.75 3.16
N ILE A 4 -30.98 15.56 2.94
CA ILE A 4 -30.24 14.32 3.06
C ILE A 4 -29.42 14.26 1.77
N SER A 5 -28.21 14.81 1.80
CA SER A 5 -27.27 14.61 0.70
C SER A 5 -27.06 13.10 0.57
N SER A 6 -27.63 12.51 -0.47
CA SER A 6 -27.40 11.11 -0.80
C SER A 6 -25.91 10.97 -1.14
N PHE A 7 -25.14 10.42 -0.20
CA PHE A 7 -23.73 10.12 -0.46
C PHE A 7 -23.65 9.23 -1.70
N THR A 8 -22.74 9.58 -2.62
CA THR A 8 -22.47 8.80 -3.83
C THR A 8 -20.98 8.50 -3.84
N TYR A 9 -20.64 7.22 -3.95
CA TYR A 9 -19.24 6.81 -4.03
C TYR A 9 -18.61 7.32 -5.32
N GLU A 10 -17.54 8.10 -5.18
CA GLU A 10 -16.67 8.49 -6.28
C GLU A 10 -15.32 7.78 -6.15
N PRO A 11 -14.88 7.03 -7.18
CA PRO A 11 -13.53 6.47 -7.21
C PRO A 11 -12.48 7.59 -7.12
N LEU A 12 -11.34 7.29 -6.48
CA LEU A 12 -10.23 8.23 -6.39
C LEU A 12 -9.75 8.62 -7.79
N LYS A 13 -9.55 9.92 -8.00
CA LYS A 13 -8.87 10.45 -9.20
C LYS A 13 -7.38 10.14 -9.13
N VAL A 14 -6.70 10.24 -10.28
CA VAL A 14 -5.28 9.92 -10.41
C VAL A 14 -4.41 10.79 -9.49
N ASP A 15 -4.76 12.07 -9.37
CA ASP A 15 -4.07 13.09 -8.56
C ASP A 15 -4.32 12.94 -7.04
N GLN A 16 -5.35 12.20 -6.65
CA GLN A 16 -5.67 11.89 -5.25
C GLN A 16 -4.89 10.68 -4.72
N VAL A 17 -4.31 9.87 -5.60
CA VAL A 17 -3.43 8.76 -5.21
C VAL A 17 -1.99 9.25 -5.19
N ARG A 18 -1.21 8.77 -4.22
CA ARG A 18 0.21 9.13 -4.13
C ARG A 18 1.12 7.92 -4.10
N TRP A 19 2.16 7.98 -4.92
CA TRP A 19 3.19 6.96 -4.98
C TRP A 19 4.42 7.36 -4.16
N TYR A 20 5.01 6.35 -3.52
CA TYR A 20 6.20 6.47 -2.68
C TYR A 20 7.22 5.40 -3.03
N TRP A 21 8.47 5.64 -2.65
CA TRP A 21 9.48 4.60 -2.57
C TRP A 21 10.11 4.57 -1.17
N ASN A 22 10.50 3.38 -0.73
CA ASN A 22 11.16 3.19 0.55
C ASN A 22 12.66 3.45 0.42
N LYS A 23 13.21 4.34 1.26
CA LYS A 23 14.64 4.68 1.34
C LYS A 23 15.51 3.47 1.69
N GLN A 24 14.96 2.52 2.44
CA GLN A 24 15.69 1.32 2.78
C GLN A 24 15.87 0.44 1.53
N PRO A 25 17.00 -0.28 1.44
CA PRO A 25 17.16 -1.36 0.50
C PRO A 25 15.94 -2.29 0.51
N PHE A 26 15.51 -2.72 -0.68
CA PHE A 26 14.42 -3.66 -0.81
C PHE A 26 14.74 -4.92 -0.01
N ASN A 27 13.83 -5.25 0.89
CA ASN A 27 13.87 -6.47 1.66
C ASN A 27 12.45 -7.03 1.71
N LEU A 28 12.27 -8.16 1.02
CA LEU A 28 10.97 -8.79 0.87
C LEU A 28 10.32 -9.13 2.23
N LYS A 29 11.09 -9.52 3.25
CA LYS A 29 10.51 -9.79 4.57
C LYS A 29 10.07 -8.51 5.28
N ALA A 30 10.87 -7.45 5.22
CA ALA A 30 10.59 -6.19 5.93
C ALA A 30 9.38 -5.45 5.35
N VAL A 31 9.19 -5.48 4.04
CA VAL A 31 8.07 -4.81 3.36
C VAL A 31 6.71 -5.38 3.77
N HIS A 32 6.64 -6.68 4.07
CA HIS A 32 5.37 -7.36 4.31
C HIS A 32 4.94 -7.37 5.79
N GLN A 33 5.88 -7.10 6.71
CA GLN A 33 5.68 -7.19 8.16
C GLN A 33 5.00 -5.97 8.79
N LEU A 34 4.80 -4.87 8.07
CA LEU A 34 4.27 -3.62 8.62
C LEU A 34 3.07 -3.10 7.83
N ASP A 35 1.93 -2.94 8.51
CA ASP A 35 0.71 -2.36 7.92
C ASP A 35 0.76 -0.83 7.83
N VAL A 36 1.64 -0.21 8.62
CA VAL A 36 1.99 1.20 8.47
C VAL A 36 3.48 1.33 8.28
N GLN A 37 3.88 1.88 7.14
CA GLN A 37 5.26 2.18 6.84
C GLN A 37 5.70 3.46 7.60
N SER A 38 6.94 3.47 8.09
CA SER A 38 7.46 4.66 8.78
C SER A 38 7.59 5.82 7.81
N ARG A 39 6.94 6.96 8.12
CA ARG A 39 6.97 8.15 7.27
C ARG A 39 8.38 8.65 6.96
N SER A 40 9.32 8.51 7.90
CA SER A 40 10.71 8.94 7.73
C SER A 40 11.48 8.09 6.71
N GLN A 41 11.05 6.85 6.49
CA GLN A 41 11.63 5.90 5.54
C GLN A 41 11.02 6.04 4.15
N LEU A 42 9.93 6.79 3.99
CA LEU A 42 9.29 6.98 2.69
C LEU A 42 9.69 8.29 2.03
N MET A 43 9.90 8.21 0.72
CA MET A 43 10.05 9.37 -0.16
C MET A 43 8.91 9.39 -1.16
N ARG A 44 8.32 10.56 -1.33
CA ARG A 44 7.23 10.78 -2.29
C ARG A 44 7.83 10.99 -3.67
N TYR A 45 7.22 10.41 -4.69
CA TYR A 45 7.49 10.81 -6.08
C TYR A 45 6.98 12.24 -6.33
N CYS A 46 7.50 12.91 -7.36
CA CYS A 46 6.90 14.18 -7.79
C CYS A 46 5.48 13.93 -8.34
N GLU A 47 4.74 15.01 -8.61
CA GLU A 47 3.36 14.90 -9.11
C GLU A 47 3.27 14.20 -10.44
N GLU A 48 4.14 14.56 -11.37
CA GLU A 48 4.20 13.98 -12.70
C GLU A 48 4.49 12.47 -12.65
N ASP A 49 5.55 12.06 -11.95
CA ASP A 49 5.89 10.65 -11.76
C ASP A 49 4.76 9.89 -11.05
N SER A 50 4.18 10.45 -9.98
CA SER A 50 3.10 9.81 -9.22
C SER A 50 1.85 9.60 -10.08
N ASN A 51 1.48 10.61 -10.87
CA ASN A 51 0.33 10.53 -11.76
C ASN A 51 0.58 9.53 -12.89
N HIS A 52 1.79 9.51 -13.44
CA HIS A 52 2.17 8.56 -14.49
C HIS A 52 2.13 7.11 -13.97
N LEU A 53 2.73 6.85 -12.80
CA LEU A 53 2.67 5.54 -12.13
C LEU A 53 1.23 5.09 -11.89
N GLU A 54 0.37 5.98 -11.41
CA GLU A 54 -1.05 5.66 -11.16
C GLU A 54 -1.83 5.37 -12.44
N GLN A 55 -1.59 6.12 -13.52
CA GLN A 55 -2.22 5.83 -14.83
C GLN A 55 -1.81 4.45 -15.34
N GLN A 56 -0.52 4.12 -15.27
CA GLN A 56 0.01 2.84 -15.70
C GLN A 56 -0.48 1.69 -14.82
N TYR A 57 -0.64 1.94 -13.52
CA TYR A 57 -1.26 0.99 -12.60
C TYR A 57 -2.70 0.67 -13.03
N ARG A 58 -3.52 1.68 -13.31
CA ARG A 58 -4.93 1.49 -13.70
C ARG A 58 -5.09 0.76 -15.03
N LEU A 59 -4.17 0.96 -15.98
CA LEU A 59 -4.21 0.26 -17.27
C LEU A 59 -3.93 -1.24 -17.14
N ARG A 60 -3.20 -1.65 -16.10
CA ARG A 60 -2.75 -3.03 -15.87
C ARG A 60 -3.17 -3.57 -14.49
N SER A 61 -4.25 -3.04 -13.91
CA SER A 61 -4.62 -3.32 -12.51
C SER A 61 -4.70 -4.83 -12.24
N ASP A 62 -5.37 -5.56 -13.11
CA ASP A 62 -5.61 -7.00 -12.95
C ASP A 62 -4.30 -7.80 -12.92
N GLU A 63 -3.35 -7.44 -13.80
CA GLU A 63 -2.03 -8.08 -13.87
C GLU A 63 -1.19 -7.76 -12.63
N LEU A 64 -1.14 -6.49 -12.24
CA LEU A 64 -0.31 -6.00 -11.14
C LEU A 64 -0.85 -6.46 -9.78
N GLU A 65 -2.17 -6.50 -9.60
CA GLU A 65 -2.81 -7.03 -8.41
C GLU A 65 -2.60 -8.53 -8.29
N LYS A 66 -2.71 -9.28 -9.40
CA LYS A 66 -2.40 -10.71 -9.41
C LYS A 66 -0.94 -10.99 -9.03
N ALA A 67 0.00 -10.25 -9.61
CA ALA A 67 1.42 -10.39 -9.28
C ALA A 67 1.68 -10.09 -7.79
N TRP A 68 1.05 -9.04 -7.26
CA TRP A 68 1.18 -8.68 -5.86
C TRP A 68 0.59 -9.73 -4.91
N TRP A 69 -0.60 -10.27 -5.23
CA TRP A 69 -1.20 -11.34 -4.42
C TRP A 69 -0.38 -12.63 -4.44
N ASN A 70 0.25 -12.96 -5.57
CA ASN A 70 1.18 -14.09 -5.64
C ASN A 70 2.40 -13.86 -4.72
N GLU A 71 3.01 -12.67 -4.75
CA GLU A 71 4.11 -12.29 -3.84
C GLU A 71 3.68 -12.41 -2.36
N GLN A 72 2.46 -11.99 -2.02
CA GLN A 72 1.92 -12.16 -0.66
C GLN A 72 1.73 -13.63 -0.29
N ALA A 73 1.21 -14.45 -1.20
CA ALA A 73 0.92 -15.86 -0.95
C ALA A 73 2.22 -16.64 -0.65
N GLU A 74 3.26 -16.43 -1.46
CA GLU A 74 4.58 -17.06 -1.29
C GLU A 74 5.20 -16.77 0.09
N LEU A 75 5.00 -15.55 0.60
CA LEU A 75 5.51 -15.15 1.91
C LEU A 75 4.68 -15.68 3.09
N SER A 76 3.40 -15.93 2.87
CA SER A 76 2.49 -16.49 3.88
C SER A 76 2.67 -18.00 4.05
N SER A 77 3.05 -18.72 2.97
CA SER A 77 3.47 -20.11 3.05
C SER A 77 4.81 -20.21 3.77
N GLY A 78 4.78 -20.56 5.05
CA GLY A 78 5.99 -20.85 5.82
C GLY A 78 6.88 -21.91 5.13
N PRO A 79 8.14 -22.08 5.60
CA PRO A 79 9.20 -22.83 4.89
C PRO A 79 8.89 -24.31 4.59
N ALA A 80 7.77 -24.87 5.06
CA ALA A 80 7.40 -26.27 4.87
C ALA A 80 6.60 -26.57 3.59
N ALA A 81 5.99 -25.56 2.95
CA ALA A 81 5.17 -25.77 1.74
C ALA A 81 5.92 -25.51 0.42
N ALA A 82 7.09 -24.87 0.49
CA ALA A 82 7.96 -24.67 -0.67
C ALA A 82 8.79 -25.96 -0.93
N GLY A 83 8.21 -26.92 -1.65
CA GLY A 83 8.96 -28.06 -2.14
C GLY A 83 10.11 -27.59 -3.04
N LYS A 84 11.36 -27.68 -2.58
CA LYS A 84 12.62 -27.48 -3.36
C LYS A 84 12.65 -26.30 -4.36
N GLY A 85 11.82 -25.29 -4.18
CA GLY A 85 12.02 -23.95 -4.72
C GLY A 85 12.59 -23.15 -3.58
N ALA A 86 13.91 -23.01 -3.52
CA ALA A 86 14.51 -21.98 -2.70
C ALA A 86 13.78 -20.67 -3.01
N ILE A 87 13.35 -19.94 -2.00
CA ILE A 87 13.17 -18.49 -2.14
C ILE A 87 14.49 -18.05 -2.78
N PRO A 88 14.51 -17.50 -4.02
CA PRO A 88 15.76 -17.14 -4.64
C PRO A 88 16.53 -16.29 -3.65
N GLU A 89 17.72 -16.73 -3.28
CA GLU A 89 18.65 -15.96 -2.48
C GLU A 89 19.20 -14.81 -3.34
N GLU A 90 18.35 -14.02 -3.99
CA GLU A 90 18.77 -13.02 -4.97
C GLU A 90 17.58 -12.22 -5.49
N GLU A 91 17.58 -10.93 -5.17
CA GLU A 91 17.30 -9.82 -6.09
C GLU A 91 17.60 -8.49 -5.35
N ALA A 92 18.67 -8.44 -4.56
CA ALA A 92 19.28 -7.15 -4.28
C ALA A 92 20.03 -6.80 -5.57
N ALA A 93 19.66 -5.72 -6.25
CA ALA A 93 20.39 -5.30 -7.44
C ALA A 93 21.88 -5.25 -7.12
N SER A 94 22.69 -5.94 -7.93
CA SER A 94 24.12 -6.00 -7.73
C SER A 94 24.67 -4.58 -7.73
N THR A 95 25.45 -4.24 -6.70
CA THR A 95 26.13 -2.95 -6.64
C THR A 95 27.44 -2.99 -7.46
N GLN A 96 27.75 -4.12 -8.08
CA GLN A 96 28.93 -4.34 -8.88
C GLN A 96 28.64 -4.06 -10.36
N TRP A 97 29.49 -3.25 -10.98
CA TRP A 97 29.36 -2.84 -12.38
C TRP A 97 29.39 -4.01 -13.37
N GLN A 98 30.12 -5.07 -13.04
CA GLN A 98 30.27 -6.23 -13.93
C GLN A 98 28.93 -6.95 -14.10
N ASP A 99 28.23 -7.23 -13.00
CA ASP A 99 26.91 -7.88 -13.03
C ASP A 99 25.84 -6.95 -13.60
N TYR A 100 25.96 -5.65 -13.40
CA TYR A 100 25.02 -4.67 -13.95
C TYR A 100 25.09 -4.56 -15.47
N VAL A 101 26.29 -4.65 -16.06
CA VAL A 101 26.50 -4.53 -17.51
C VAL A 101 26.30 -5.87 -18.21
N LEU A 102 26.66 -6.98 -17.56
CA LEU A 102 26.56 -8.34 -18.11
C LEU A 102 25.25 -9.04 -17.74
N GLY A 103 24.52 -8.52 -16.75
CA GLY A 103 23.25 -9.07 -16.31
C GLY A 103 22.19 -8.88 -17.38
N ASP A 104 21.54 -9.96 -17.76
CA ASP A 104 20.37 -9.90 -18.63
C ASP A 104 19.29 -9.10 -17.90
N ARG A 105 19.01 -7.89 -18.41
CA ARG A 105 17.78 -7.15 -18.08
C ARG A 105 16.62 -7.78 -18.85
N GLU A 106 16.40 -9.08 -18.66
CA GLU A 106 15.23 -9.80 -19.19
C GLU A 106 13.98 -9.25 -18.50
N GLY A 107 13.42 -8.19 -19.08
CA GLY A 107 12.24 -7.50 -18.57
C GLY A 107 11.79 -6.38 -19.50
N GLU A 108 10.50 -6.09 -19.47
CA GLU A 108 9.93 -4.90 -20.09
C GLU A 108 10.59 -3.66 -19.44
N VAL A 109 11.01 -2.68 -20.25
CA VAL A 109 11.65 -1.46 -19.74
C VAL A 109 10.73 -0.81 -18.70
N GLY A 110 11.25 -0.56 -17.50
CA GLY A 110 10.46 -0.01 -16.41
C GLY A 110 10.00 1.42 -16.70
N LEU A 111 9.05 1.90 -15.90
CA LEU A 111 8.56 3.27 -16.02
C LEU A 111 9.62 4.24 -15.52
N LEU A 112 10.09 5.12 -16.39
CA LEU A 112 11.07 6.15 -16.04
C LEU A 112 10.49 7.14 -15.03
N VAL A 113 11.25 7.40 -13.97
CA VAL A 113 10.92 8.34 -12.89
C VAL A 113 12.15 9.15 -12.51
N LYS A 114 11.97 10.19 -11.69
CA LYS A 114 13.05 11.05 -11.19
C LYS A 114 13.89 11.61 -12.34
N ALA A 115 13.22 12.21 -13.32
CA ALA A 115 13.83 12.74 -14.55
C ALA A 115 14.61 11.68 -15.37
N GLY A 116 14.14 10.44 -15.37
CA GLY A 116 14.72 9.33 -16.13
C GLY A 116 15.94 8.68 -15.50
N LEU A 117 16.35 9.11 -14.31
CA LEU A 117 17.50 8.53 -13.60
C LEU A 117 17.21 7.14 -13.01
N HIS A 118 15.94 6.85 -12.77
CA HIS A 118 15.48 5.58 -12.22
C HIS A 118 14.32 5.05 -13.03
N GLU A 119 14.11 3.75 -12.97
CA GLU A 119 12.97 3.06 -13.54
C GLU A 119 12.21 2.31 -12.45
N VAL A 120 10.92 2.13 -12.66
CA VAL A 120 10.03 1.36 -11.79
C VAL A 120 9.51 0.15 -12.55
N ASP A 121 9.85 -1.03 -12.07
CA ASP A 121 9.16 -2.26 -12.39
C ASP A 121 7.87 -2.32 -11.57
N MET A 122 6.73 -2.18 -12.25
CA MET A 122 5.40 -2.18 -11.63
C MET A 122 4.99 -3.57 -11.14
N VAL A 123 5.41 -4.62 -11.83
CA VAL A 123 5.06 -6.02 -11.52
C VAL A 123 5.76 -6.44 -10.23
N LYS A 124 7.07 -6.19 -10.14
CA LYS A 124 7.87 -6.47 -8.94
C LYS A 124 7.73 -5.39 -7.86
N ARG A 125 7.13 -4.24 -8.18
CA ARG A 125 7.03 -3.02 -7.36
C ARG A 125 8.40 -2.56 -6.85
N ARG A 126 9.38 -2.50 -7.74
CA ARG A 126 10.77 -2.17 -7.40
C ARG A 126 11.24 -0.99 -8.25
N MET A 127 11.93 -0.05 -7.61
CA MET A 127 12.63 1.05 -8.26
C MET A 127 14.12 0.75 -8.28
N GLN A 128 14.78 1.00 -9.41
CA GLN A 128 16.23 0.88 -9.56
C GLN A 128 16.83 2.00 -10.40
N PRO A 129 18.14 2.29 -10.27
CA PRO A 129 18.80 3.26 -11.14
C PRO A 129 18.97 2.74 -12.57
N CYS A 130 18.86 3.64 -13.56
CA CYS A 130 18.93 3.30 -14.98
C CYS A 130 20.35 3.20 -15.54
N TYR A 131 21.31 3.90 -14.93
CA TYR A 131 22.63 4.15 -15.51
C TYR A 131 23.81 3.73 -14.62
N TRP A 132 23.53 3.27 -13.41
CA TRP A 132 24.56 2.78 -12.49
C TRP A 132 24.03 1.61 -11.66
N PRO A 133 24.91 0.70 -11.22
CA PRO A 133 24.56 -0.30 -10.23
C PRO A 133 24.12 0.39 -8.94
N GLY A 134 23.01 -0.07 -8.38
CA GLY A 134 22.52 0.50 -7.14
C GLY A 134 21.41 -0.34 -6.57
N THR A 135 21.01 0.01 -5.36
CA THR A 135 20.07 -0.78 -4.58
C THR A 135 18.65 -0.68 -5.14
N LEU A 136 17.91 -1.80 -5.09
CA LEU A 136 16.47 -1.80 -5.34
C LEU A 136 15.74 -1.17 -4.17
N HIS A 137 14.64 -0.48 -4.45
CA HIS A 137 13.76 0.10 -3.44
C HIS A 137 12.32 -0.33 -3.66
N ARG A 138 11.57 -0.60 -2.58
CA ARG A 138 10.14 -0.92 -2.70
C ARG A 138 9.36 0.32 -3.13
N VAL A 139 8.48 0.14 -4.11
CA VAL A 139 7.49 1.13 -4.54
C VAL A 139 6.15 0.83 -3.85
N ILE A 140 5.47 1.88 -3.37
CA ILE A 140 4.27 1.80 -2.53
C ILE A 140 3.21 2.74 -3.11
N ARG A 141 1.99 2.22 -3.28
CA ARG A 141 0.81 3.01 -3.66
C ARG A 141 0.04 3.42 -2.40
N GLY A 142 -0.18 4.71 -2.22
CA GLY A 142 -0.91 5.27 -1.10
C GLY A 142 -2.30 5.78 -1.50
N SER A 143 -3.33 5.03 -1.13
CA SER A 143 -4.75 5.39 -1.28
C SER A 143 -5.42 5.79 0.04
N TRP A 144 -4.97 5.20 1.16
CA TRP A 144 -5.42 5.53 2.52
C TRP A 144 -4.23 5.92 3.40
N TYR A 145 -4.45 6.87 4.32
CA TYR A 145 -3.38 7.48 5.11
C TYR A 145 -3.69 7.53 6.60
N VAL A 146 -2.69 7.23 7.42
CA VAL A 146 -2.71 7.42 8.87
C VAL A 146 -1.98 8.69 9.28
N ASP A 147 -2.58 9.49 10.14
CA ASP A 147 -1.85 10.55 10.83
C ASP A 147 -1.01 9.96 11.97
N LYS A 148 0.31 10.14 11.90
CA LYS A 148 1.25 9.74 12.96
C LYS A 148 1.69 10.90 13.86
N GLY A 149 1.01 12.04 13.80
CA GLY A 149 1.35 13.29 14.51
C GLY A 149 2.58 14.01 13.95
N SER A 150 3.46 13.29 13.26
CA SER A 150 4.58 13.83 12.45
C SER A 150 4.22 13.99 10.97
N GLY A 151 2.95 13.73 10.63
CA GLY A 151 2.40 13.76 9.27
C GLY A 151 1.76 12.45 8.86
N TYR A 152 1.21 12.45 7.65
CA TYR A 152 0.50 11.31 7.07
C TYR A 152 1.46 10.28 6.49
N ALA A 153 1.20 9.00 6.79
CA ALA A 153 1.88 7.84 6.20
C ALA A 153 0.86 6.97 5.45
N PRO A 154 1.20 6.45 4.26
CA PRO A 154 0.32 5.53 3.54
C PRO A 154 0.16 4.22 4.34
N LEU A 155 -1.06 3.70 4.34
CA LEU A 155 -1.35 2.35 4.79
C LEU A 155 -0.82 1.32 3.79
N LYS A 156 -0.53 0.12 4.28
CA LYS A 156 -0.31 -1.05 3.44
C LYS A 156 -1.55 -1.29 2.59
N GLU A 157 -1.33 -1.61 1.32
CA GLU A 157 -2.38 -1.72 0.32
C GLU A 157 -3.46 -2.75 0.67
N THR A 158 -3.10 -3.90 1.27
CA THR A 158 -4.10 -4.88 1.76
C THR A 158 -5.10 -4.24 2.73
N VAL A 159 -4.60 -3.42 3.65
CA VAL A 159 -5.45 -2.74 4.64
C VAL A 159 -6.22 -1.61 3.98
N ALA A 160 -5.58 -0.85 3.10
CA ALA A 160 -6.24 0.22 2.36
C ALA A 160 -7.40 -0.31 1.50
N ASP A 161 -7.26 -1.47 0.87
CA ASP A 161 -8.29 -2.10 0.03
C ASP A 161 -9.46 -2.62 0.88
N GLU A 162 -9.19 -3.23 2.04
CA GLU A 162 -10.24 -3.62 3.00
C GLU A 162 -11.05 -2.41 3.47
N LEU A 163 -10.37 -1.29 3.76
CA LEU A 163 -11.02 -0.03 4.13
C LEU A 163 -11.81 0.58 2.97
N GLU A 164 -11.27 0.51 1.74
CA GLU A 164 -11.94 1.03 0.55
C GLU A 164 -13.23 0.28 0.26
N GLU A 165 -13.23 -1.05 0.41
CA GLU A 165 -14.42 -1.87 0.17
C GLU A 165 -15.48 -1.61 1.24
N ALA A 166 -15.08 -1.54 2.52
CA ALA A 166 -15.97 -1.12 3.59
C ALA A 166 -16.53 0.28 3.31
N TYR A 167 -15.70 1.20 2.82
CA TYR A 167 -16.12 2.55 2.54
C TYR A 167 -17.14 2.61 1.39
N ARG A 168 -16.87 1.90 0.30
CA ARG A 168 -17.78 1.77 -0.84
C ARG A 168 -19.14 1.18 -0.44
N SER A 169 -19.17 0.32 0.58
CA SER A 169 -20.42 -0.24 1.13
C SER A 169 -21.23 0.72 2.00
N HIS A 170 -20.78 1.97 2.18
CA HIS A 170 -21.42 3.00 3.00
C HIS A 170 -21.53 2.57 4.47
N ILE A 171 -20.51 1.87 4.99
CA ILE A 171 -20.58 1.21 6.29
C ILE A 171 -20.89 2.14 7.48
N TRP A 172 -20.58 3.43 7.36
CA TRP A 172 -20.91 4.47 8.35
C TRP A 172 -22.37 4.92 8.30
N ASP A 173 -23.15 4.56 7.28
CA ASP A 173 -24.55 4.99 7.15
C ASP A 173 -25.40 4.36 8.28
N PRO A 174 -26.01 5.18 9.16
CA PRO A 174 -26.88 4.68 10.21
C PRO A 174 -28.06 3.86 9.69
N SER A 175 -28.51 4.10 8.45
CA SER A 175 -29.61 3.38 7.81
C SER A 175 -29.31 1.88 7.62
N LEU A 176 -28.03 1.53 7.44
CA LEU A 176 -27.56 0.17 7.18
C LEU A 176 -27.32 -0.66 8.45
N ARG A 177 -27.62 -0.11 9.65
CA ARG A 177 -27.55 -0.80 10.96
C ARG A 177 -26.17 -1.40 11.33
N HIS A 178 -25.10 -1.03 10.62
CA HIS A 178 -23.72 -1.40 10.96
C HIS A 178 -23.16 -0.55 12.11
N VAL A 179 -23.64 0.69 12.23
CA VAL A 179 -23.22 1.66 13.24
C VAL A 179 -23.73 1.28 14.64
N LYS A 180 -22.82 1.13 15.60
CA LYS A 180 -23.13 0.79 16.99
C LYS A 180 -22.30 1.64 17.96
N LYS A 181 -22.78 1.76 19.20
CA LYS A 181 -21.98 2.37 20.28
C LYS A 181 -20.81 1.45 20.63
N GLN A 182 -19.59 1.92 20.39
CA GLN A 182 -18.36 1.19 20.65
C GLN A 182 -17.96 1.32 22.13
N LYS A 183 -17.05 0.43 22.59
CA LYS A 183 -16.56 0.42 23.98
C LYS A 183 -15.93 1.75 24.40
N GLN A 184 -15.44 2.51 23.44
CA GLN A 184 -14.76 3.79 23.64
C GLN A 184 -15.71 4.99 23.63
N GLY A 185 -17.03 4.75 23.65
CA GLY A 185 -18.05 5.78 23.75
C GLY A 185 -18.44 6.43 22.43
N VAL A 186 -17.72 6.13 21.35
CA VAL A 186 -18.00 6.63 19.99
C VAL A 186 -19.06 5.76 19.30
N THR A 187 -19.97 6.39 18.57
CA THR A 187 -20.93 5.72 17.70
C THR A 187 -20.30 5.56 16.32
N ALA A 188 -19.92 4.33 15.96
CA ALA A 188 -19.19 4.04 14.74
C ALA A 188 -19.50 2.63 14.23
N ALA A 189 -19.34 2.42 12.93
CA ALA A 189 -19.31 1.07 12.37
C ALA A 189 -17.90 0.48 12.50
N ARG A 190 -17.81 -0.78 12.92
CA ARG A 190 -16.53 -1.46 13.18
C ARG A 190 -16.23 -2.44 12.05
N VAL A 191 -15.03 -2.34 11.49
CA VAL A 191 -14.48 -3.26 10.48
C VAL A 191 -13.27 -3.95 11.08
N GLU A 192 -13.36 -5.26 11.27
CA GLU A 192 -12.20 -6.06 11.66
C GLU A 192 -11.28 -6.22 10.45
N LEU A 193 -9.99 -5.96 10.64
CA LEU A 193 -9.02 -6.06 9.55
C LEU A 193 -8.45 -7.48 9.49
N THR A 194 -8.35 -8.03 8.28
CA THR A 194 -8.02 -9.44 8.04
C THR A 194 -6.54 -9.65 7.73
N SER A 195 -5.70 -8.61 7.81
CA SER A 195 -4.25 -8.75 7.57
C SER A 195 -3.61 -9.80 8.49
N LEU A 196 -2.78 -10.66 7.89
CA LEU A 196 -2.07 -11.76 8.55
C LEU A 196 -1.20 -11.30 9.74
N PHE A 197 -0.83 -10.02 9.76
CA PHE A 197 0.06 -9.41 10.75
C PHE A 197 -0.70 -8.58 11.80
N THR A 198 -2.00 -8.30 11.59
CA THR A 198 -2.82 -7.41 12.41
C THR A 198 -3.84 -8.17 13.26
N LYS A 199 -3.43 -9.17 14.03
CA LYS A 199 -4.36 -9.77 15.00
C LYS A 199 -4.83 -8.69 15.99
N GLY A 200 -6.13 -8.38 15.97
CA GLY A 200 -6.75 -7.42 16.88
C GLY A 200 -6.68 -5.95 16.45
N GLN A 201 -6.47 -5.65 15.16
CA GLN A 201 -6.71 -4.30 14.61
C GLN A 201 -8.07 -4.21 13.94
N TYR A 202 -8.69 -3.04 14.06
CA TYR A 202 -9.99 -2.75 13.46
C TYR A 202 -10.08 -1.27 13.09
N ALA A 203 -10.90 -0.95 12.11
CA ALA A 203 -11.26 0.42 11.80
C ALA A 203 -12.64 0.77 12.36
N LEU A 204 -12.79 2.00 12.84
CA LEU A 204 -14.05 2.59 13.24
C LEU A 204 -14.41 3.70 12.25
N PHE A 205 -15.48 3.50 11.48
CA PHE A 205 -16.02 4.51 10.58
C PHE A 205 -17.09 5.32 11.32
N VAL A 206 -16.81 6.60 11.55
CA VAL A 206 -17.70 7.52 12.27
C VAL A 206 -18.60 8.28 11.30
N SER A 207 -18.06 8.65 10.13
CA SER A 207 -18.78 9.32 9.06
C SER A 207 -18.22 8.93 7.69
N ASP A 208 -18.73 9.57 6.64
CA ASP A 208 -18.20 9.52 5.27
C ASP A 208 -16.84 10.20 5.10
N SER A 209 -16.37 10.93 6.10
CA SER A 209 -15.11 11.66 6.04
C SER A 209 -14.12 11.22 7.13
N GLU A 210 -14.57 10.41 8.09
CA GLU A 210 -13.84 10.17 9.32
C GLU A 210 -13.81 8.70 9.72
N ALA A 211 -12.59 8.17 9.82
CA ALA A 211 -12.31 6.82 10.28
C ALA A 211 -11.12 6.76 11.24
N TYR A 212 -11.08 5.74 12.10
CA TYR A 212 -10.04 5.52 13.10
C TYR A 212 -9.53 4.08 13.05
N LEU A 213 -8.22 3.88 12.81
CA LEU A 213 -7.58 2.59 13.00
C LEU A 213 -7.27 2.41 14.50
N CYS A 214 -7.81 1.35 15.06
CA CYS A 214 -7.70 1.01 16.46
C CYS A 214 -6.99 -0.33 16.63
N THR A 215 -6.42 -0.53 17.80
CA THR A 215 -5.89 -1.83 18.25
C THR A 215 -6.61 -2.23 19.53
N ASP A 216 -6.76 -3.53 19.80
CA ASP A 216 -7.45 -4.00 21.01
C ASP A 216 -6.77 -3.56 22.33
N THR A 217 -5.51 -3.11 22.29
CA THR A 217 -4.75 -2.63 23.44
C THR A 217 -4.71 -1.10 23.61
N THR A 218 -5.07 -0.30 22.60
CA THR A 218 -5.05 1.19 22.67
C THR A 218 -6.02 1.84 21.67
N PHE A 219 -6.67 2.95 22.06
CA PHE A 219 -7.43 3.78 21.12
C PHE A 219 -6.47 4.48 20.15
N GLY A 220 -6.61 4.21 18.86
CA GLY A 220 -5.62 4.55 17.84
C GLY A 220 -5.85 5.89 17.15
N SER A 221 -4.91 6.21 16.26
CA SER A 221 -4.72 7.50 15.59
C SER A 221 -5.83 7.86 14.59
N TRP A 222 -5.85 9.12 14.13
CA TRP A 222 -6.85 9.67 13.21
C TRP A 222 -6.50 9.39 11.73
N PHE A 223 -7.52 9.29 10.87
CA PHE A 223 -7.39 9.07 9.43
C PHE A 223 -8.35 9.99 8.66
N ALA A 224 -7.89 10.43 7.49
CA ALA A 224 -8.69 11.13 6.50
C ALA A 224 -8.43 10.49 5.12
N ARG A 225 -9.48 10.39 4.31
CA ARG A 225 -9.42 9.97 2.91
C ARG A 225 -9.18 11.18 2.01
#